data_AF-A0A519Q8A0-F1
#
_entry.id   AF-A0A519Q8A0-F1
#
_cell.length_a   1.000
_cell.length_b   1.000
_cell.length_c   1.000
_cell.angle_alpha   90.00
_cell.angle_beta   90.00
_cell.angle_gamma   90.00
#
_symmetry.space_group_name_H-M   'P 1'
#
loop_
_entity.id
_entity.type
_entity.pdbx_description
1 polymer ?
#
loop_
_entity_poly.entity_id
_entity_poly.type
_entity_poly.pdbx_seq_one_letter_code
_entity_poly.pdbx_strand_id
1 'polypeptide(L)'
;MTDVLDLLPPGDRLVRPDLAEQALEGLVRADAYRATEAMHCRVAVADILSDVDGRIDQLLHGEIFDVLDRSNGRAWGRARRDG
;
A
#
# COMPACT_ATOMS: atom_id res chain seq x y z
N MET A 1 16.88 1.00 22.13
CA MET A 1 15.66 0.17 22.19
C MET A 1 15.03 0.32 20.82
N THR A 2 15.47 -0.51 19.87
CA THR A 2 15.06 -0.43 18.46
C THR A 2 13.57 -0.73 18.38
N ASP A 3 12.78 0.16 17.78
CA ASP A 3 11.39 -0.15 17.53
C ASP A 3 11.35 -1.29 16.52
N VAL A 4 10.55 -2.33 16.75
CA VAL A 4 10.43 -3.46 15.81
C VAL A 4 9.93 -2.94 14.44
N LEU A 5 9.21 -1.83 14.45
CA LEU A 5 8.78 -1.11 13.26
C LEU A 5 9.95 -0.53 12.45
N ASP A 6 11.11 -0.28 13.06
CA ASP A 6 12.34 0.15 12.38
C ASP A 6 13.04 -0.99 11.62
N LEU A 7 12.65 -2.24 11.88
CA LEU A 7 13.18 -3.43 11.18
C LEU A 7 12.45 -3.73 9.86
N LEU A 8 11.29 -3.11 9.65
CA LEU A 8 10.58 -3.18 8.38
C LEU A 8 11.23 -2.21 7.39
N PRO A 9 11.29 -2.55 6.09
CA PRO A 9 11.76 -1.62 5.07
C PRO A 9 11.04 -0.28 5.21
N PRO A 10 11.73 0.87 5.06
CA PRO A 10 11.06 2.14 4.88
C PRO A 10 10.09 2.03 3.69
N GLY A 11 8.92 2.63 3.86
CA GLY A 11 7.81 2.54 2.93
C GLY A 11 6.50 2.80 3.66
N ASP A 12 5.52 3.37 2.96
CA ASP A 12 4.20 3.66 3.53
C ASP A 12 3.54 2.35 3.96
N ARG A 13 3.46 2.14 5.28
CA ARG A 13 2.82 0.95 5.86
C ARG A 13 1.36 0.91 5.48
N LEU A 14 0.91 -0.20 4.90
CA LEU A 14 -0.49 -0.35 4.54
C LEU A 14 -1.26 -0.83 5.78
N VAL A 15 -1.75 0.12 6.57
CA VAL A 15 -2.48 -0.14 7.81
C VAL A 15 -3.68 0.79 7.99
N ARG A 16 -4.84 0.18 8.28
CA ARG A 16 -6.05 0.81 8.79
C ARG A 16 -6.65 -0.09 9.90
N PRO A 17 -7.55 0.41 10.77
CA PRO A 17 -8.04 -0.37 11.92
C PRO A 17 -8.63 -1.74 11.57
N ASP A 18 -9.27 -1.87 10.41
CA ASP A 18 -9.90 -3.11 9.96
C ASP A 18 -8.98 -4.01 9.12
N LEU A 19 -7.87 -3.49 8.57
CA LEU A 19 -7.01 -4.23 7.64
C LEU A 19 -5.56 -3.73 7.64
N ALA A 20 -4.62 -4.67 7.75
CA ALA A 20 -3.18 -4.40 7.60
C ALA A 20 -2.50 -5.38 6.65
N GLU A 21 -1.33 -5.01 6.13
CA GLU A 21 -0.47 -5.94 5.39
C GLU A 21 0.07 -7.04 6.33
N GLN A 22 0.23 -8.25 5.79
CA GLN A 22 0.63 -9.46 6.53
C GLN A 22 1.93 -9.27 7.33
N ALA A 23 2.86 -8.47 6.82
CA ALA A 23 4.13 -8.19 7.48
C ALA A 23 3.98 -7.43 8.81
N LEU A 24 2.81 -6.84 9.08
CA LEU A 24 2.52 -6.11 10.31
C LEU A 24 1.82 -6.95 11.38
N GLU A 25 1.55 -8.23 11.11
CA GLU A 25 0.90 -9.11 12.09
C GLU A 25 1.77 -9.25 13.34
N GLY A 26 1.18 -8.94 14.51
CA GLY A 26 1.88 -8.91 15.79
C GLY A 26 2.66 -7.62 16.07
N LEU A 27 2.74 -6.70 15.11
CA LEU A 27 3.41 -5.39 15.25
C LEU A 27 2.41 -4.24 15.44
N VAL A 28 1.27 -4.31 14.74
CA VAL A 28 0.18 -3.32 14.82
C VAL A 28 -1.12 -4.01 15.21
N ARG A 29 -2.15 -3.22 15.55
CA ARG A 29 -3.50 -3.72 15.78
C ARG A 29 -4.33 -3.51 14.50
N ALA A 30 -4.82 -4.60 13.92
CA ALA A 30 -5.86 -4.59 12.90
C ALA A 30 -6.82 -5.76 13.12
N ASP A 31 -8.04 -5.65 12.59
CA ASP A 31 -9.02 -6.75 12.63
C ASP A 31 -8.68 -7.90 11.67
N ALA A 32 -7.96 -7.61 10.59
CA ALA A 32 -7.49 -8.61 9.62
C ALA A 32 -6.10 -8.28 9.06
N TYR A 33 -5.39 -9.33 8.63
CA TYR A 33 -4.09 -9.24 7.95
C TYR A 33 -4.17 -9.95 6.60
N ARG A 34 -3.56 -9.36 5.56
CA ARG A 34 -3.53 -9.94 4.21
C ARG A 34 -2.20 -9.68 3.51
N ALA A 35 -1.79 -10.62 2.66
CA ALA A 35 -0.67 -10.40 1.75
C ALA A 35 -1.05 -9.39 0.66
N THR A 36 -0.09 -8.59 0.22
CA THR A 36 -0.26 -7.74 -0.96
C THR A 36 -0.17 -8.55 -2.25
N GLU A 37 -0.84 -8.09 -3.29
CA GLU A 37 -0.76 -8.63 -4.64
C GLU A 37 0.01 -7.65 -5.55
N ALA A 38 1.04 -8.16 -6.22
CA ALA A 38 1.79 -7.39 -7.20
C ALA A 38 0.99 -7.22 -8.50
N MET A 39 0.83 -5.97 -8.94
CA MET A 39 0.07 -5.57 -10.12
C MET A 39 0.94 -4.65 -11.00
N HIS A 40 0.50 -4.41 -12.24
CA HIS A 40 1.13 -3.41 -13.11
C HIS A 40 0.10 -2.47 -13.74
N CYS A 41 0.49 -1.21 -13.97
CA CYS A 41 -0.38 -0.21 -14.56
C CYS A 41 -0.58 -0.49 -16.05
N ARG A 42 -1.84 -0.68 -16.48
CA ARG A 42 -2.17 -1.00 -17.88
C ARG A 42 -2.53 0.23 -18.71
N VAL A 43 -2.83 1.35 -18.07
CA VAL A 43 -3.13 2.63 -18.72
C VAL A 43 -1.88 3.49 -18.85
N ALA A 44 -1.94 4.59 -19.59
CA ALA A 44 -0.80 5.49 -19.77
C ALA A 44 -0.34 6.11 -18.45
N VAL A 45 -1.30 6.62 -17.67
CA VAL A 45 -1.10 7.26 -16.37
C VAL A 45 -2.30 6.94 -15.48
N ALA A 46 -2.05 6.60 -14.21
CA ALA A 46 -3.08 6.48 -13.18
C ALA A 46 -2.67 7.29 -11.95
N ASP A 47 -3.58 8.11 -11.42
CA ASP A 47 -3.31 8.93 -10.23
C ASP A 47 -3.27 8.07 -8.96
N ILE A 48 -2.28 8.34 -8.12
CA ILE A 48 -2.22 7.87 -6.73
C ILE A 48 -2.78 8.99 -5.86
N LEU A 49 -3.78 8.62 -5.05
CA LEU A 49 -4.50 9.54 -4.19
C LEU A 49 -4.18 9.23 -2.74
N SER A 50 -3.99 10.27 -1.94
CA SER A 50 -3.95 10.17 -0.47
C SER A 50 -5.34 9.84 0.10
N ASP A 51 -5.40 9.49 1.37
CA ASP A 51 -6.66 9.23 2.10
C ASP A 51 -7.60 10.45 2.13
N VAL A 52 -7.08 11.66 1.91
CA VAL A 52 -7.85 12.91 1.77
C VAL A 52 -8.19 13.24 0.30
N ASP A 53 -8.10 12.26 -0.60
CA ASP A 53 -8.38 12.33 -2.05
C ASP A 53 -7.54 13.37 -2.83
N GLY A 54 -6.46 13.88 -2.24
CA GLY A 54 -5.47 14.69 -2.95
C GLY A 54 -4.51 13.81 -3.74
N ARG A 55 -4.28 14.13 -5.02
CA ARG A 55 -3.25 13.45 -5.83
C ARG A 55 -1.86 13.69 -5.25
N ILE A 56 -1.19 12.61 -4.90
CA ILE A 56 0.16 12.64 -4.33
C ILE A 56 1.21 12.16 -5.32
N ASP A 57 0.84 11.27 -6.24
CA ASP A 57 1.75 10.76 -7.27
C ASP A 57 0.97 10.16 -8.45
N GLN A 58 1.67 9.54 -9.41
CA GLN A 58 1.13 8.86 -10.57
C GLN A 58 1.93 7.59 -10.92
N LEU A 59 1.20 6.52 -11.22
CA LEU A 59 1.72 5.31 -11.85
C LEU A 59 1.78 5.49 -13.36
N LEU A 60 2.92 5.15 -13.97
CA LEU A 60 3.07 5.12 -15.43
C LEU A 60 2.80 3.73 -16.00
N HIS A 61 2.52 3.66 -17.30
CA HIS A 61 2.30 2.40 -18.00
C HIS A 61 3.44 1.38 -17.73
N GLY A 62 3.05 0.16 -17.34
CA GLY A 62 3.96 -0.94 -17.03
C GLY A 62 4.57 -0.89 -15.62
N GLU A 63 4.39 0.19 -14.87
CA GLU A 63 4.90 0.32 -13.52
C GLU A 63 4.25 -0.68 -12.57
N ILE A 64 5.07 -1.32 -11.72
CA ILE A 64 4.63 -2.32 -10.75
C ILE A 64 4.25 -1.66 -9.43
N PHE A 65 3.12 -2.06 -8.87
CA PHE A 65 2.62 -1.61 -7.57
C PHE A 65 2.01 -2.78 -6.80
N ASP A 66 1.92 -2.64 -5.49
CA ASP A 66 1.35 -3.66 -4.60
C ASP A 66 -0.04 -3.24 -4.12
N VAL A 67 -1.01 -4.14 -4.19
CA VAL A 67 -2.40 -3.90 -3.78
C VAL A 67 -2.72 -4.73 -2.53
N LEU A 68 -3.27 -4.10 -1.50
CA LEU A 68 -3.75 -4.78 -0.29
C LEU A 68 -5.27 -4.97 -0.29
N ASP A 69 -6.01 -3.99 -0.82
CA ASP A 69 -7.47 -4.04 -0.84
C ASP A 69 -8.03 -3.42 -2.13
N ARG A 70 -9.24 -3.84 -2.50
CA ARG A 70 -9.96 -3.29 -3.65
C ARG A 70 -11.41 -3.03 -3.25
N SER A 71 -11.86 -1.80 -3.44
CA SER A 71 -13.23 -1.40 -3.13
C SER A 71 -13.67 -0.23 -4.02
N ASN A 72 -14.95 -0.21 -4.40
CA ASN A 72 -15.54 0.89 -5.18
C ASN A 72 -14.76 1.26 -6.46
N GLY A 73 -14.19 0.26 -7.14
CA GLY A 73 -13.39 0.47 -8.35
C GLY A 73 -11.99 1.08 -8.11
N ARG A 74 -11.57 1.22 -6.85
CA ARG A 74 -10.24 1.69 -6.45
C ARG A 74 -9.44 0.56 -5.82
N ALA A 75 -8.13 0.59 -6.06
CA ALA A 75 -7.17 -0.22 -5.34
C ALA A 75 -6.52 0.64 -4.24
N TRP A 76 -6.40 0.06 -3.05
CA TRP A 76 -5.60 0.61 -1.97
C TRP A 76 -4.32 -0.20 -1.85
N GLY A 77 -3.18 0.48 -1.83
CA GLY A 77 -1.90 -0.13 -2.10
C GLY A 77 -0.76 0.87 -2.10
N ARG A 78 0.42 0.41 -2.51
CA ARG A 78 1.69 1.15 -2.49
C ARG A 78 2.39 1.04 -3.83
N ALA A 79 2.84 2.17 -4.37
CA ALA A 79 3.77 2.17 -5.50
C ALA A 79 5.13 1.64 -5.04
N ARG A 80 5.80 0.84 -5.86
CA ARG A 80 7.15 0.33 -5.51
C ARG A 80 8.25 1.36 -5.73
N ARG A 81 7.96 2.41 -6.49
CA ARG A 81 8.91 3.46 -6.84
C ARG A 81 9.30 4.32 -5.63
N ASP A 82 8.39 4.48 -4.69
CA ASP A 82 8.53 5.40 -3.55
C ASP A 82 8.97 4.69 -2.26
N GLY A 83 9.75 3.60 -2.40
CA GLY A 83 10.36 2.90 -1.26
C GLY A 83 11.22 3.82 -0.40
#